data_AF-A0A915YZ47-F1
#
_entry.id   AF-A0A915YZ47-F1
#
_cell.length_a   1.000
_cell.length_b   1.000
_cell.length_c   1.000
_cell.angle_alpha   90.00
_cell.angle_beta   90.00
_cell.angle_gamma   90.00
#
_symmetry.space_group_name_H-M   'P 1'
#
loop_
_entity.id
_entity.type
_entity.pdbx_description
1 polymer ?
#
loop_
_entity_poly.entity_id
_entity_poly.type
_entity_poly.pdbx_seq_one_letter_code
_entity_poly.pdbx_strand_id
1 'polypeptide(L)'
;MKNVNSINELIKKFEDIIVDEENLITNESVVALKHVVTGKYLSSNKDLNYTTGSKFQLVFAIMERMNIMEVFIIHSITITNHRQLITQK
;
A
#
# COMPACT_ATOMS: atom_id res chain seq x y z
N MET A 1 26.00 -19.04 -2.39
CA MET A 1 24.72 -19.77 -2.50
C MET A 1 24.96 -21.21 -2.03
N LYS A 2 24.20 -21.72 -1.05
CA LYS A 2 24.32 -23.13 -0.63
C LYS A 2 23.75 -24.03 -1.73
N ASN A 3 24.46 -25.11 -2.06
CA ASN A 3 23.99 -26.13 -2.99
C ASN A 3 22.70 -26.73 -2.43
N VAL A 4 21.62 -26.76 -3.22
CA VAL A 4 20.34 -27.31 -2.81
C VAL A 4 20.40 -28.82 -3.05
N ASN A 5 20.22 -29.62 -2.02
CA ASN A 5 20.50 -31.06 -2.10
C ASN A 5 19.29 -31.90 -2.57
N SER A 6 18.11 -31.29 -2.69
CA SER A 6 16.91 -31.97 -3.18
C SER A 6 15.85 -30.99 -3.71
N ILE A 7 14.94 -31.50 -4.54
CA ILE A 7 13.78 -30.74 -5.04
C ILE A 7 12.89 -30.26 -3.87
N ASN A 8 12.73 -31.05 -2.81
CA ASN A 8 11.94 -30.65 -1.63
C ASN A 8 12.56 -29.46 -0.88
N GLU A 9 13.89 -29.40 -0.79
CA GLU A 9 14.57 -28.24 -0.18
C GLU A 9 14.41 -26.98 -1.05
N LEU A 10 14.36 -27.14 -2.38
CA LEU A 10 14.09 -26.04 -3.31
C LEU A 10 12.65 -25.51 -3.14
N ILE A 11 11.66 -26.40 -3.14
CA ILE A 11 10.24 -26.05 -2.96
C ILE A 11 10.05 -25.28 -1.65
N LYS A 12 10.64 -25.78 -0.55
CA LYS A 12 10.54 -25.13 0.75
C LYS A 12 11.13 -23.71 0.76
N LYS A 13 12.27 -23.49 0.08
CA LYS A 13 12.84 -22.14 -0.04
C LYS A 13 11.94 -21.18 -0.82
N PHE A 14 11.25 -21.67 -1.86
CA PHE A 14 10.26 -20.85 -2.56
C PHE A 14 9.08 -20.51 -1.66
N GLU A 15 8.57 -21.47 -0.89
CA GLU A 15 7.49 -21.23 0.09
C GLU A 15 7.92 -20.20 1.15
N ASP A 16 9.12 -20.34 1.72
CA ASP A 16 9.67 -19.40 2.71
C ASP A 16 9.79 -17.97 2.14
N ILE A 17 10.24 -17.81 0.89
CA ILE A 17 10.32 -16.50 0.20
C ILE A 17 8.93 -15.89 0.02
N ILE A 18 7.95 -16.69 -0.42
CA ILE A 18 6.58 -16.22 -0.64
C ILE A 18 5.97 -15.73 0.68
N VAL A 19 6.17 -16.47 1.77
CA VAL A 19 5.68 -16.10 3.12
C VAL A 19 6.31 -14.80 3.62
N ASP A 20 7.60 -14.60 3.39
CA ASP A 20 8.31 -13.38 3.78
C ASP A 20 7.86 -12.16 2.94
N GLU A 21 7.52 -12.35 1.66
CA GLU A 21 7.05 -11.29 0.77
C GLU A 21 5.58 -10.92 0.96
N GLU A 22 4.72 -11.84 1.42
CA GLU A 22 3.27 -11.63 1.57
C GLU A 22 2.89 -10.49 2.53
N ASN A 23 3.78 -10.09 3.45
CA ASN A 23 3.54 -9.01 4.42
C ASN A 23 4.41 -7.77 4.20
N LEU A 24 5.29 -7.76 3.20
CA LEU A 24 6.24 -6.69 2.99
C LEU A 24 5.66 -5.63 2.04
N ILE A 25 5.23 -4.50 2.60
CA ILE A 25 4.86 -3.32 1.81
C ILE A 25 6.14 -2.55 1.45
N THR A 26 6.50 -2.57 0.17
CA THR A 26 7.69 -1.89 -0.39
C THR A 26 7.32 -0.70 -1.28
N ASN A 27 8.32 0.07 -1.70
CA ASN A 27 8.12 1.10 -2.73
C ASN A 27 7.55 0.46 -4.02
N GLU A 28 6.63 1.15 -4.67
CA GLU A 28 5.83 0.65 -5.81
C GLU A 28 4.81 -0.45 -5.45
N SER A 29 4.63 -0.80 -4.17
CA SER A 29 3.59 -1.75 -3.78
C SER A 29 2.20 -1.21 -4.12
N VAL A 30 1.40 -2.10 -4.70
CA VAL A 30 0.02 -1.88 -5.14
C VAL A 30 -0.89 -2.35 -4.00
N VAL A 31 -1.52 -1.42 -3.28
CA VAL A 31 -2.28 -1.70 -2.05
C VAL A 31 -3.72 -1.21 -2.11
N ALA A 32 -4.61 -1.91 -1.41
CA ALA A 32 -5.97 -1.47 -1.15
C ALA A 32 -6.13 -1.05 0.31
N LEU A 33 -6.71 0.12 0.57
CA LEU A 33 -6.92 0.63 1.93
C LEU A 33 -8.35 0.38 2.37
N LYS A 34 -8.55 -0.43 3.41
CA LYS A 34 -9.88 -0.76 3.96
C LYS A 34 -10.14 0.02 5.25
N HIS A 35 -11.26 0.73 5.32
CA HIS A 35 -11.73 1.31 6.57
C HIS A 35 -12.25 0.19 7.49
N VAL A 36 -11.61 0.02 8.65
CA VAL A 36 -11.83 -1.13 9.55
C VAL A 36 -13.29 -1.22 10.02
N VAL A 37 -13.89 -0.09 10.40
CA VAL A 37 -15.24 -0.08 11.00
C VAL A 37 -16.33 -0.40 9.98
N THR A 38 -16.25 0.18 8.78
CA THR A 38 -17.30 0.01 7.75
C THR A 38 -17.01 -1.12 6.77
N GLY A 39 -15.79 -1.66 6.79
CA GLY A 39 -15.33 -2.66 5.84
C GLY A 39 -15.18 -2.16 4.40
N LYS A 40 -15.33 -0.85 4.14
CA LYS A 40 -15.29 -0.27 2.81
C LYS A 40 -13.86 0.06 2.38
N TYR A 41 -13.56 -0.11 1.10
CA TYR A 41 -12.28 0.31 0.54
C TYR A 41 -12.29 1.78 0.12
N LEU A 42 -11.17 2.47 0.37
CA LEU A 42 -10.90 3.78 -0.18
C LEU A 42 -10.74 3.65 -1.70
N SER A 43 -11.26 4.62 -2.43
CA SER A 43 -11.23 4.63 -3.88
C SER A 43 -11.24 6.06 -4.42
N SER A 44 -10.88 6.21 -5.68
CA SER A 44 -10.97 7.46 -6.42
C SER A 44 -11.44 7.19 -7.85
N ASN A 45 -12.17 8.14 -8.43
CA ASN A 45 -12.66 8.02 -9.80
C ASN A 45 -12.26 9.27 -10.58
N LYS A 46 -11.45 9.10 -11.62
CA LYS A 46 -10.93 10.19 -12.47
C LYS A 46 -12.03 10.97 -13.20
N ASP A 47 -13.19 10.36 -13.39
CA ASP A 47 -14.34 10.96 -14.06
C ASP A 47 -15.26 11.72 -13.09
N LEU A 48 -14.96 11.67 -11.77
CA LEU A 48 -15.72 12.35 -10.73
C LEU A 48 -14.85 13.36 -9.99
N ASN A 49 -15.35 14.59 -9.87
CA ASN A 49 -14.71 15.69 -9.14
C ASN A 49 -15.62 16.23 -8.05
N TYR A 50 -15.03 16.85 -7.03
CA TYR A 50 -15.80 17.62 -6.04
C TYR A 50 -16.55 18.78 -6.71
N THR A 51 -17.78 19.05 -6.27
CA THR A 51 -18.59 20.17 -6.78
C THR A 51 -18.20 21.51 -6.15
N THR A 52 -17.56 21.47 -4.99
CA THR A 52 -17.12 22.63 -4.19
C THR A 52 -15.62 22.53 -3.86
N GLY A 53 -15.02 23.63 -3.39
CA GLY A 53 -13.61 23.66 -3.03
C GLY A 53 -12.68 23.60 -4.25
N SER A 54 -11.64 22.77 -4.19
CA SER A 54 -10.63 22.65 -5.26
C SER A 54 -11.16 22.05 -6.56
N LYS A 55 -12.31 21.37 -6.51
CA LYS A 55 -12.90 20.64 -7.66
C LYS A 55 -11.97 19.61 -8.30
N PHE A 56 -11.02 19.08 -7.52
CA PHE A 56 -10.17 17.97 -7.95
C PHE A 56 -10.89 16.62 -7.84
N GLN A 57 -10.19 15.57 -8.29
CA GLN A 57 -10.66 14.19 -8.29
C GLN A 57 -11.23 13.78 -6.93
N LEU A 58 -12.40 13.15 -6.98
CA LEU A 58 -13.12 12.69 -5.81
C LEU A 58 -12.42 11.47 -5.19
N VAL A 59 -12.31 11.48 -3.86
CA VAL A 59 -11.83 10.35 -3.04
C VAL A 59 -12.92 9.97 -2.06
N PHE A 60 -13.27 8.69 -2.00
CA PHE A 60 -14.46 8.21 -1.28
C PHE A 60 -14.34 6.72 -0.92
N ALA A 61 -15.15 6.26 0.03
CA ALA A 61 -15.17 4.86 0.47
C ALA A 61 -16.48 4.18 0.05
N ILE A 62 -16.40 3.22 -0.89
CA ILE A 62 -17.60 2.78 -1.65
C ILE A 62 -17.98 1.32 -1.43
N MET A 63 -17.04 0.37 -1.47
CA MET A 63 -17.41 -1.02 -1.77
C MET A 63 -17.03 -2.02 -0.68
N GLU A 64 -17.88 -3.05 -0.51
CA GLU A 64 -17.61 -4.22 0.36
C GLU A 64 -16.78 -5.31 -0.35
N ARG A 65 -16.72 -5.29 -1.69
CA ARG A 65 -15.89 -6.18 -2.52
C ARG A 65 -14.88 -5.36 -3.31
N MET A 66 -13.64 -5.81 -3.35
CA MET A 66 -12.55 -5.09 -4.03
C MET A 66 -12.76 -5.09 -5.56
N ASN A 67 -12.64 -3.93 -6.20
CA ASN A 67 -12.45 -3.83 -7.66
C ASN A 67 -11.00 -3.43 -7.94
N ILE A 68 -10.38 -4.01 -8.97
CA ILE A 68 -9.01 -3.69 -9.42
C ILE A 68 -8.79 -2.21 -9.76
N MET A 69 -9.85 -1.41 -9.86
CA MET A 69 -9.77 0.05 -10.01
C MET A 69 -9.57 0.82 -8.69
N GLU A 70 -9.54 0.13 -7.55
CA GLU A 70 -9.49 0.74 -6.19
C GLU A 70 -8.10 0.66 -5.53
N VAL A 71 -7.06 0.54 -6.35
CA VAL A 71 -5.72 0.24 -5.86
C VAL A 71 -4.81 1.45 -5.94
N PHE A 72 -4.04 1.67 -4.89
CA PHE A 72 -3.11 2.78 -4.74
C PHE A 72 -1.67 2.27 -4.84
N ILE A 73 -0.79 3.05 -5.47
CA ILE A 73 0.63 2.75 -5.54
C ILE A 73 1.35 3.54 -4.45
N ILE A 74 2.04 2.83 -3.56
CA ILE A 74 2.88 3.47 -2.54
C ILE A 74 4.18 3.91 -3.20
N HIS A 75 4.35 5.21 -3.38
CA HIS A 75 5.65 5.81 -3.61
C HIS A 75 6.22 6.26 -2.27
N SER A 76 7.48 5.92 -2.02
CA SER A 76 8.24 6.38 -0.86
C SER A 76 8.32 7.90 -0.87
N ILE A 77 7.72 8.54 0.14
CA ILE A 77 7.85 9.97 0.39
C ILE A 77 8.96 10.12 1.43
N THR A 78 10.09 10.71 1.04
CA THR A 78 11.10 11.17 2.01
C THR A 78 10.51 12.36 2.77
N ILE A 79 10.01 12.13 3.98
CA ILE A 79 9.55 13.21 4.87
C ILE A 79 10.79 13.83 5.53
N THR A 80 11.29 14.94 4.99
CA THR A 80 12.31 15.75 5.66
C THR A 80 11.70 16.46 6.86
N ASN A 81 12.00 15.99 8.06
CA ASN A 81 11.48 16.56 9.30
C ASN A 81 12.28 17.84 9.67
N HIS A 82 11.73 19.03 9.38
CA HIS A 82 12.40 20.32 9.63
C HIS A 82 12.41 20.79 11.10
N ARG A 83 12.05 19.95 12.09
CA ARG A 83 12.07 20.32 13.51
C ARG A 83 13.37 19.92 14.21
N GLN A 84 14.47 20.60 13.90
CA GLN A 84 15.58 20.78 14.83
C GLN A 84 15.92 22.27 14.85
N LEU A 85 15.38 23.02 15.82
CA LEU A 85 15.91 24.32 16.27
C LEU A 85 15.05 24.89 17.42
N ILE A 86 14.69 24.09 18.43
CA ILE A 86 14.36 24.65 19.75
C ILE A 86 14.85 23.68 20.83
N THR A 87 16.14 23.77 21.15
CA THR A 87 16.63 23.22 22.42
C THR A 87 17.61 24.22 23.06
N GLN A 88 17.26 24.58 24.30
CA GLN A 88 18.07 25.14 25.39
C GLN A 88 18.37 26.65 25.37
N LYS A 89 17.57 27.39 26.15
CA LYS A 89 18.08 28.43 27.04
C LYS A 89 17.51 28.19 28.44
#